data_AF-A0A2V7RFT6-F1
#
_entry.id   AF-A0A2V7RFT6-F1
#
_cell.length_a   1.000
_cell.length_b   1.000
_cell.length_c   1.000
_cell.angle_alpha   90.00
_cell.angle_beta   90.00
_cell.angle_gamma   90.00
#
_symmetry.space_group_name_H-M   'P 1'
#
loop_
_entity.id
_entity.type
_entity.pdbx_description
1 polymer ?
#
loop_
_entity_poly.entity_id
_entity_poly.type
_entity_poly.pdbx_seq_one_letter_code
_entity_poly.pdbx_strand_id
1 'polypeptide(L)'
;MKLDDVERVFERLPFATIDHLRPLTQGHQEVVFCLGKTAGQVVAIAERLATASGTFLATRAEAEHREALAGRFPRAEVNVLGRTVYLPADPEPAPTGRGTVLVVTAGTSDLPVAEEAAVTARALCNRVERLTDVGVAGIHRLLTQTDALRHAAVIIVVAGMEGALPSVVGGLVKVPVIAVPTSVGYGASFGGLAALLAMLNSCASGVTVVNIDNGFGAAAAASRINHT
;
A
#
# COMPACT_ATOMS: atom_id res chain seq x y z
N MET A 1 -0.95 -27.69 14.84
CA MET A 1 -2.00 -26.84 15.43
C MET A 1 -3.30 -27.60 15.31
N LYS A 2 -3.96 -27.94 16.43
CA LYS A 2 -5.30 -28.57 16.40
C LYS A 2 -6.33 -27.49 16.08
N LEU A 3 -7.52 -27.85 15.57
CA LEU A 3 -8.58 -26.87 15.27
C LEU A 3 -8.97 -26.04 16.50
N ASP A 4 -8.91 -26.63 17.70
CA ASP A 4 -9.24 -25.94 18.97
C ASP A 4 -8.21 -24.88 19.37
N ASP A 5 -6.99 -24.94 18.83
CA ASP A 5 -5.96 -23.91 19.04
C ASP A 5 -6.26 -22.64 18.22
N VAL A 6 -7.08 -22.77 17.17
CA VAL A 6 -7.40 -21.70 16.21
C VAL A 6 -8.32 -20.64 16.85
N GLU A 7 -9.25 -21.03 17.74
CA GLU A 7 -10.14 -20.08 18.41
C GLU A 7 -9.42 -19.10 19.34
N ARG A 8 -8.24 -19.48 19.87
CA ARG A 8 -7.41 -18.60 20.71
C ARG A 8 -6.67 -17.53 19.93
N VAL A 9 -6.71 -17.57 18.61
CA VAL A 9 -5.97 -16.65 17.73
C VAL A 9 -6.87 -15.63 17.04
N PHE A 10 -8.18 -15.76 17.26
CA PHE A 10 -9.16 -14.76 16.86
C PHE A 10 -9.67 -14.02 18.08
N GLU A 11 -9.68 -12.69 18.02
CA GLU A 11 -10.29 -11.87 19.05
C GLU A 11 -11.64 -11.34 18.57
N ARG A 12 -12.72 -11.66 19.29
CA ARG A 12 -14.08 -11.23 18.94
C ARG A 12 -14.45 -9.94 19.66
N LEU A 13 -14.79 -8.93 18.88
CA LEU A 13 -15.48 -7.72 19.30
C LEU A 13 -16.95 -7.81 18.87
N PRO A 14 -17.88 -7.03 19.47
CA PRO A 14 -19.30 -7.05 19.09
C PRO A 14 -19.58 -6.75 17.60
N PHE A 15 -18.63 -6.15 16.89
CA PHE A 15 -18.75 -5.68 15.50
C PHE A 15 -17.61 -6.14 14.58
N ALA A 16 -16.64 -6.92 15.08
CA ALA A 16 -15.47 -7.36 14.31
C ALA A 16 -14.86 -8.63 14.90
N THR A 17 -14.18 -9.44 14.07
CA THR A 17 -13.30 -10.51 14.53
C THR A 17 -11.91 -10.21 14.02
N ILE A 18 -10.96 -10.02 14.93
CA ILE A 18 -9.58 -9.67 14.62
C ILE A 18 -8.78 -10.97 14.45
N ASP A 19 -8.00 -11.03 13.39
CA ASP A 19 -7.15 -12.15 13.02
C ASP A 19 -5.68 -11.92 13.42
N HIS A 20 -5.30 -12.50 14.56
CA HIS A 20 -3.92 -12.45 15.06
C HIS A 20 -3.01 -13.52 14.41
N LEU A 21 -3.50 -14.35 13.47
CA LEU A 21 -2.67 -15.33 12.71
C LEU A 21 -1.97 -14.73 11.49
N ARG A 22 -2.34 -13.53 11.07
CA ARG A 22 -1.75 -12.90 9.88
C ARG A 22 -0.22 -12.76 9.92
N PRO A 23 0.46 -12.56 11.05
CA PRO A 23 1.92 -12.58 11.07
C PRO A 23 2.51 -13.91 10.57
N LEU A 24 1.87 -15.03 10.90
CA LEU A 24 2.32 -16.36 10.50
C LEU A 24 1.91 -16.70 9.05
N THR A 25 0.73 -16.24 8.62
CA THR A 25 0.16 -16.64 7.31
C THR A 25 0.41 -15.63 6.19
N GLN A 26 0.58 -14.35 6.54
CA GLN A 26 0.72 -13.22 5.61
C GLN A 26 2.02 -12.42 5.82
N GLY A 27 2.76 -12.68 6.91
CA GLY A 27 4.01 -12.00 7.24
C GLY A 27 3.83 -10.64 7.92
N HIS A 28 2.60 -10.26 8.27
CA HIS A 28 2.30 -8.97 8.90
C HIS A 28 1.03 -9.02 9.75
N GLN A 29 0.86 -8.04 10.65
CA GLN A 29 -0.35 -7.90 11.46
C GLN A 29 -1.57 -7.53 10.60
N GLU A 30 -2.77 -7.75 11.14
CA GLU A 30 -3.98 -7.25 10.50
C GLU A 30 -3.98 -5.73 10.36
N VAL A 31 -4.48 -5.25 9.22
CA VAL A 31 -4.54 -3.83 8.87
C VAL A 31 -5.98 -3.35 8.97
N VAL A 32 -6.18 -2.21 9.61
CA VAL A 32 -7.51 -1.62 9.84
C VAL A 32 -7.97 -0.89 8.58
N PHE A 33 -8.87 -1.50 7.81
CA PHE A 33 -9.55 -0.81 6.72
C PHE A 33 -10.64 0.13 7.27
N CYS A 34 -10.41 1.45 7.26
CA CYS A 34 -11.30 2.40 7.94
C CYS A 34 -12.56 2.77 7.17
N LEU A 35 -12.54 2.70 5.83
CA LEU A 35 -13.67 3.16 5.02
C LEU A 35 -14.94 2.37 5.35
N GLY A 36 -16.03 3.10 5.61
CA GLY A 36 -17.32 2.54 5.99
C GLY A 36 -17.45 2.10 7.46
N LYS A 37 -16.40 2.25 8.28
CA LYS A 37 -16.45 2.03 9.73
C LYS A 37 -16.72 3.35 10.47
N THR A 38 -17.12 3.27 11.74
CA THR A 38 -17.17 4.45 12.62
C THR A 38 -15.82 4.67 13.29
N ALA A 39 -15.54 5.91 13.71
CA ALA A 39 -14.33 6.25 14.47
C ALA A 39 -14.14 5.37 15.72
N GLY A 40 -15.21 5.10 16.47
CA GLY A 40 -15.16 4.23 17.64
C GLY A 40 -14.78 2.78 17.32
N GLN A 41 -15.32 2.22 16.22
CA GLN A 41 -14.96 0.87 15.76
C GLN A 41 -13.48 0.80 15.35
N VAL A 42 -13.00 1.81 14.62
CA VAL A 42 -11.60 1.89 14.18
C VAL A 42 -10.65 1.97 15.36
N VAL A 43 -10.94 2.84 16.34
CA VAL A 43 -10.11 2.98 17.56
C VAL A 43 -10.09 1.68 18.35
N ALA A 44 -11.24 1.05 18.57
CA ALA A 44 -11.32 -0.20 19.34
C ALA A 44 -10.52 -1.35 18.69
N ILE A 45 -10.56 -1.46 17.35
CA ILE A 45 -9.74 -2.45 16.63
C ILE A 45 -8.24 -2.10 16.77
N ALA A 46 -7.88 -0.83 16.55
CA ALA A 46 -6.50 -0.38 16.64
C ALA A 46 -5.91 -0.59 18.05
N GLU A 47 -6.71 -0.41 19.12
CA GLU A 47 -6.28 -0.69 20.49
C GLU A 47 -5.90 -2.15 20.70
N ARG A 48 -6.66 -3.08 20.12
CA ARG A 48 -6.36 -4.51 20.22
C ARG A 48 -5.10 -4.89 19.48
N LEU A 49 -4.93 -4.38 18.26
CA LEU A 49 -3.71 -4.61 17.48
C LEU A 49 -2.48 -4.01 18.15
N ALA A 50 -2.59 -2.77 18.65
CA ALA A 50 -1.52 -2.10 19.40
C ALA A 50 -1.17 -2.85 20.69
N THR A 51 -2.15 -3.37 21.43
CA THR A 51 -1.91 -4.13 22.66
C THR A 51 -1.22 -5.46 22.37
N ALA A 52 -1.62 -6.15 21.30
CA ALA A 52 -1.10 -7.45 20.94
C ALA A 52 0.32 -7.40 20.35
N SER A 53 0.65 -6.34 19.59
CA SER A 53 1.87 -6.31 18.77
C SER A 53 2.71 -5.03 18.89
N GLY A 54 2.25 -4.03 19.63
CA GLY A 54 2.92 -2.73 19.75
C GLY A 54 2.80 -1.83 18.51
N THR A 55 2.11 -2.29 17.45
CA THR A 55 1.98 -1.57 16.18
C THR A 55 0.59 -1.77 15.57
N PHE A 56 0.18 -0.85 14.69
CA PHE A 56 -0.93 -1.07 13.76
C PHE A 56 -0.77 -0.19 12.53
N LEU A 57 -1.40 -0.60 11.43
CA LEU A 57 -1.64 0.25 10.27
C LEU A 57 -3.14 0.36 10.05
N ALA A 58 -3.61 1.58 9.81
CA ALA A 58 -4.97 1.89 9.39
C ALA A 58 -4.94 2.58 8.02
N THR A 59 -5.76 2.13 7.09
CA THR A 59 -5.82 2.63 5.70
C THR A 59 -7.20 3.18 5.37
N ARG A 60 -7.29 4.01 4.32
CA ARG A 60 -8.52 4.74 3.94
C ARG A 60 -9.15 5.52 5.09
N ALA A 61 -8.35 5.98 6.04
CA ALA A 61 -8.81 6.75 7.19
C ALA A 61 -9.28 8.15 6.76
N GLU A 62 -10.59 8.39 6.82
CA GLU A 62 -11.19 9.73 6.75
C GLU A 62 -10.78 10.63 7.94
N ALA A 63 -11.10 11.92 7.88
CA ALA A 63 -10.72 12.91 8.89
C ALA A 63 -11.08 12.47 10.31
N GLU A 64 -12.33 12.07 10.54
CA GLU A 64 -12.81 11.60 11.85
C GLU A 64 -12.02 10.40 12.39
N HIS A 65 -11.65 9.46 11.51
CA HIS A 65 -10.82 8.32 11.89
C HIS A 65 -9.42 8.76 12.31
N ARG A 66 -8.80 9.67 11.54
CA ARG A 66 -7.44 10.17 11.80
C ARG A 66 -7.39 10.94 13.11
N GLU A 67 -8.37 11.81 13.35
CA GLU A 67 -8.48 12.58 14.58
C GLU A 67 -8.66 11.69 15.81
N ALA A 68 -9.57 10.71 15.72
CA ALA A 68 -9.81 9.77 16.81
C ALA A 68 -8.58 8.90 17.12
N LEU A 69 -7.91 8.39 16.09
CA LEU A 69 -6.68 7.60 16.27
C LEU A 69 -5.53 8.45 16.81
N ALA A 70 -5.33 9.67 16.31
CA ALA A 70 -4.28 10.58 16.79
C ALA A 70 -4.51 10.98 18.26
N GLY A 71 -5.77 11.25 18.65
CA GLY A 71 -6.12 11.54 20.03
C GLY A 71 -5.88 10.35 20.97
N ARG A 72 -6.09 9.12 20.49
CA ARG A 72 -5.89 7.92 21.29
C ARG A 72 -4.44 7.41 21.35
N PHE A 73 -3.69 7.62 20.27
CA PHE A 73 -2.32 7.13 20.08
C PHE A 73 -1.39 8.29 19.71
N PRO A 74 -0.81 9.01 20.69
CA PRO A 74 0.02 10.19 20.42
C PRO A 74 1.28 9.93 19.59
N ARG A 75 1.76 8.68 19.53
CA ARG A 75 2.91 8.27 18.71
C ARG A 75 2.50 7.83 17.28
N ALA A 76 1.21 7.76 16.98
CA ALA A 76 0.76 7.35 15.66
C ALA A 76 1.03 8.45 14.63
N GLU A 77 1.64 8.06 13.53
CA GLU A 77 1.95 8.93 12.41
C GLU A 77 0.74 9.02 11.49
N VAL A 78 0.24 10.24 11.27
CA VAL A 78 -0.90 10.51 10.40
C VAL A 78 -0.41 11.00 9.05
N ASN A 79 -0.72 10.24 7.99
CA ASN A 79 -0.55 10.68 6.61
C ASN A 79 -1.90 11.09 6.03
N VAL A 80 -2.14 12.40 5.97
CA VAL A 80 -3.39 12.97 5.45
C VAL A 80 -3.57 12.66 3.97
N LEU A 81 -2.50 12.77 3.17
CA LEU A 81 -2.54 12.57 1.72
C LEU A 81 -2.84 11.11 1.36
N GLY A 82 -2.11 10.18 1.96
CA GLY A 82 -2.30 8.73 1.79
C GLY A 82 -3.52 8.16 2.53
N ARG A 83 -4.18 8.97 3.37
CA ARG A 83 -5.28 8.55 4.24
C ARG A 83 -4.91 7.34 5.11
N THR A 84 -3.70 7.36 5.68
CA THR A 84 -3.22 6.29 6.56
C THR A 84 -2.89 6.81 7.95
N VAL A 85 -3.02 5.95 8.95
CA VAL A 85 -2.49 6.17 10.30
C VAL A 85 -1.67 4.95 10.68
N TYR A 86 -0.41 5.15 11.02
CA TYR A 86 0.51 4.06 11.36
C TYR A 86 1.10 4.30 12.74
N LEU A 87 0.94 3.34 13.64
CA LEU A 87 1.65 3.32 14.91
C LEU A 87 2.89 2.43 14.73
N PRO A 88 4.10 3.00 14.62
CA PRO A 88 5.32 2.20 14.57
C PRO A 88 5.55 1.46 15.89
N ALA A 89 6.16 0.27 15.79
CA ALA A 89 6.71 -0.42 16.94
C ALA A 89 7.78 0.45 17.63
N ASP A 90 8.07 0.16 18.90
CA ASP A 90 9.08 0.89 19.68
C ASP A 90 10.09 -0.09 20.31
N PRO A 91 11.36 -0.09 19.88
CA PRO A 91 11.89 0.65 18.74
C PRO A 91 11.35 0.16 17.38
N GLU A 92 11.33 1.02 16.36
CA GLU A 92 10.92 0.61 15.00
C GLU A 92 12.02 -0.31 14.40
N PRO A 93 11.67 -1.51 13.90
CA PRO A 93 12.65 -2.44 13.36
C PRO A 93 13.28 -1.91 12.07
N ALA A 94 14.55 -2.27 11.84
CA ALA A 94 15.20 -2.00 10.56
C ALA A 94 14.49 -2.75 9.41
N PRO A 95 14.48 -2.18 8.18
CA PRO A 95 13.92 -2.87 7.04
C PRO A 95 14.54 -4.26 6.81
N THR A 96 13.71 -5.27 6.54
CA THR A 96 14.11 -6.67 6.39
C THR A 96 14.09 -7.17 4.94
N GLY A 97 13.62 -6.33 4.00
CA GLY A 97 13.53 -6.66 2.58
C GLY A 97 14.89 -6.73 1.90
N ARG A 98 14.97 -7.48 0.79
CA ARG A 98 16.19 -7.68 0.00
C ARG A 98 16.70 -6.43 -0.71
N GLY A 99 15.84 -5.44 -0.90
CA GLY A 99 16.20 -4.13 -1.43
C GLY A 99 15.05 -3.13 -1.30
N THR A 100 15.11 -2.07 -2.12
CA THR A 100 14.14 -0.98 -2.10
C THR A 100 12.87 -1.35 -2.87
N VAL A 101 11.71 -1.12 -2.25
CA VAL A 101 10.42 -1.00 -2.95
C VAL A 101 10.30 0.44 -3.46
N LEU A 102 10.32 0.62 -4.78
CA LEU A 102 10.21 1.94 -5.40
C LEU A 102 8.76 2.20 -5.79
N VAL A 103 8.15 3.25 -5.22
CA VAL A 103 6.80 3.69 -5.58
C VAL A 103 6.89 4.81 -6.61
N VAL A 104 6.38 4.56 -7.81
CA VAL A 104 6.44 5.46 -8.96
C VAL A 104 5.05 6.00 -9.26
N THR A 105 4.91 7.31 -9.50
CA THR A 105 3.62 7.93 -9.85
C THR A 105 3.68 8.70 -11.15
N ALA A 106 2.61 8.65 -11.94
CA ALA A 106 2.52 9.42 -13.17
C ALA A 106 2.39 10.92 -12.91
N GLY A 107 1.53 11.31 -11.97
CA GLY A 107 1.33 12.71 -11.59
C GLY A 107 1.07 12.89 -10.10
N THR A 108 0.88 14.13 -9.71
CA THR A 108 0.55 14.51 -8.32
C THR A 108 -0.85 14.05 -7.90
N SER A 109 -1.78 13.91 -8.86
CA SER A 109 -3.14 13.41 -8.60
C SER A 109 -3.16 11.95 -8.12
N ASP A 110 -2.14 11.17 -8.45
CA ASP A 110 -2.00 9.77 -8.02
C ASP A 110 -1.35 9.62 -6.63
N LEU A 111 -0.86 10.72 -6.04
CA LEU A 111 -0.16 10.70 -4.76
C LEU A 111 -0.95 10.08 -3.61
N PRO A 112 -2.28 10.27 -3.46
CA PRO A 112 -3.01 9.62 -2.38
C PRO A 112 -2.87 8.09 -2.38
N VAL A 113 -2.92 7.47 -3.56
CA VAL A 113 -2.77 6.02 -3.70
C VAL A 113 -1.31 5.59 -3.51
N ALA A 114 -0.37 6.39 -4.02
CA ALA A 114 1.06 6.15 -3.87
C ALA A 114 1.54 6.27 -2.42
N GLU A 115 1.02 7.25 -1.66
CA GLU A 115 1.32 7.42 -0.25
C GLU A 115 0.76 6.28 0.59
N GLU A 116 -0.45 5.79 0.29
CA GLU A 116 -0.97 4.58 0.94
C GLU A 116 -0.03 3.38 0.70
N ALA A 117 0.41 3.18 -0.55
CA ALA A 117 1.35 2.11 -0.89
C ALA A 117 2.69 2.28 -0.15
N ALA A 118 3.23 3.48 -0.10
CA ALA A 118 4.52 3.74 0.51
C ALA A 118 4.49 3.58 2.04
N VAL A 119 3.46 4.11 2.72
CA VAL A 119 3.28 3.91 4.17
C VAL A 119 3.02 2.45 4.49
N THR A 120 2.21 1.77 3.67
CA THR A 120 1.98 0.33 3.83
C THR A 120 3.28 -0.45 3.70
N ALA A 121 4.07 -0.24 2.65
CA ALA A 121 5.32 -0.97 2.44
C ALA A 121 6.30 -0.75 3.60
N ARG A 122 6.39 0.46 4.17
CA ARG A 122 7.18 0.75 5.37
C ARG A 122 6.66 -0.03 6.58
N ALA A 123 5.35 0.01 6.84
CA ALA A 123 4.73 -0.73 7.94
C ALA A 123 4.93 -2.24 7.82
N LEU A 124 5.15 -2.74 6.59
CA LEU A 124 5.52 -4.11 6.28
C LEU A 124 7.05 -4.35 6.25
N CYS A 125 7.83 -3.50 6.93
CA CYS A 125 9.28 -3.60 7.10
C CYS A 125 10.11 -3.53 5.80
N ASN A 126 9.64 -2.80 4.78
CA ASN A 126 10.43 -2.56 3.56
C ASN A 126 11.15 -1.21 3.62
N ARG A 127 12.29 -1.15 2.94
CA ARG A 127 12.88 0.13 2.52
C ARG A 127 12.05 0.65 1.36
N VAL A 128 11.61 1.91 1.45
CA VAL A 128 10.72 2.51 0.46
C VAL A 128 11.31 3.81 -0.07
N GLU A 129 11.32 3.95 -1.38
CA GLU A 129 11.63 5.21 -2.07
C GLU A 129 10.46 5.61 -2.97
N ARG A 130 10.40 6.91 -3.30
CA ARG A 130 9.33 7.48 -4.11
C ARG A 130 9.91 8.17 -5.33
N LEU A 131 9.31 7.95 -6.48
CA LEU A 131 9.59 8.67 -7.70
C LEU A 131 8.28 9.22 -8.27
N THR A 132 8.06 10.52 -8.10
CA THR A 132 6.77 11.16 -8.38
C THR A 132 6.82 12.04 -9.63
N ASP A 133 5.68 12.23 -10.28
CA ASP A 133 5.54 13.10 -11.46
C ASP A 133 6.42 12.69 -12.65
N VAL A 134 6.45 11.39 -12.96
CA VAL A 134 7.19 10.80 -14.09
C VAL A 134 6.25 10.19 -15.14
N GLY A 135 5.11 10.83 -15.36
CA GLY A 135 4.06 10.38 -16.29
C GLY A 135 4.47 10.39 -17.77
N VAL A 136 3.70 9.67 -18.58
CA VAL A 136 3.98 9.42 -20.00
C VAL A 136 3.98 10.70 -20.84
N ALA A 137 3.11 11.67 -20.54
CA ALA A 137 3.11 12.97 -21.22
C ALA A 137 4.46 13.71 -21.13
N GLY A 138 5.23 13.44 -20.07
CA GLY A 138 6.58 13.94 -19.86
C GLY A 138 7.60 12.82 -19.79
N ILE A 139 7.54 11.84 -20.70
CA ILE A 139 8.33 10.59 -20.67
C ILE A 139 9.83 10.78 -20.36
N HIS A 140 10.42 11.88 -20.80
CA HIS A 140 11.82 12.23 -20.52
C HIS A 140 12.13 12.31 -19.01
N ARG A 141 11.16 12.69 -18.16
CA ARG A 141 11.30 12.71 -16.69
C ARG A 141 11.49 11.31 -16.12
N LEU A 142 10.87 10.30 -16.71
CA LEU A 142 11.08 8.90 -16.33
C LEU A 142 12.44 8.41 -16.83
N LEU A 143 12.81 8.74 -18.07
CA LEU A 143 14.03 8.24 -18.70
C LEU A 143 15.31 8.75 -17.99
N THR A 144 15.27 9.92 -17.36
CA THR A 144 16.38 10.41 -16.53
C THR A 144 16.54 9.68 -15.20
N GLN A 145 15.59 8.82 -14.84
CA GLN A 145 15.53 8.09 -13.57
C GLN A 145 15.83 6.59 -13.74
N THR A 146 16.39 6.22 -14.88
CA THR A 146 16.65 4.82 -15.26
C THR A 146 17.49 4.07 -14.21
N ASP A 147 18.44 4.75 -13.56
CA ASP A 147 19.25 4.12 -12.50
C ASP A 147 18.40 3.77 -11.28
N ALA A 148 17.56 4.68 -10.78
CA ALA A 148 16.67 4.40 -9.66
C ALA A 148 15.73 3.22 -9.97
N LEU A 149 15.16 3.19 -11.18
CA LEU A 149 14.30 2.10 -11.64
C LEU A 149 15.02 0.75 -11.66
N ARG A 150 16.30 0.73 -12.09
CA ARG A 150 17.10 -0.50 -12.21
C ARG A 150 17.64 -1.03 -10.88
N HIS A 151 17.81 -0.17 -9.88
CA HIS A 151 18.30 -0.55 -8.55
C HIS A 151 17.19 -0.97 -7.58
N ALA A 152 15.93 -0.70 -7.90
CA ALA A 152 14.79 -1.18 -7.13
C ALA A 152 14.74 -2.72 -7.11
N ALA A 153 14.27 -3.31 -6.01
CA ALA A 153 13.99 -4.74 -5.92
C ALA A 153 12.60 -5.09 -6.45
N VAL A 154 11.63 -4.20 -6.21
CA VAL A 154 10.25 -4.27 -6.72
C VAL A 154 9.77 -2.85 -7.00
N ILE A 155 9.01 -2.66 -8.06
CA ILE A 155 8.46 -1.34 -8.41
C ILE A 155 6.95 -1.37 -8.33
N ILE A 156 6.36 -0.43 -7.59
CA ILE A 156 4.92 -0.18 -7.59
C ILE A 156 4.68 1.03 -8.48
N VAL A 157 3.90 0.89 -9.55
CA VAL A 157 3.58 2.00 -10.46
C VAL A 157 2.11 2.38 -10.30
N VAL A 158 1.88 3.60 -9.85
CA VAL A 158 0.55 4.15 -9.57
C VAL A 158 0.21 5.17 -10.65
N ALA A 159 -0.84 4.90 -11.42
CA ALA A 159 -1.24 5.78 -12.53
C ALA A 159 -2.73 5.69 -12.85
N GLY A 160 -3.36 6.85 -13.07
CA GLY A 160 -4.70 6.97 -13.64
C GLY A 160 -4.69 7.21 -15.15
N MET A 161 -5.70 7.93 -15.64
CA MET A 161 -5.85 8.29 -17.06
C MET A 161 -5.90 7.05 -17.97
N GLU A 162 -5.03 6.97 -18.99
CA GLU A 162 -4.87 5.84 -19.89
C GLU A 162 -4.05 4.68 -19.30
N GLY A 163 -3.51 4.81 -18.08
CA GLY A 163 -2.81 3.73 -17.37
C GLY A 163 -1.55 3.22 -18.08
N ALA A 164 -0.91 4.02 -18.93
CA ALA A 164 0.20 3.57 -19.78
C ALA A 164 1.56 3.44 -19.05
N LEU A 165 1.75 4.14 -17.92
CA LEU A 165 3.04 4.22 -17.23
C LEU A 165 3.62 2.85 -16.81
N PRO A 166 2.84 1.89 -16.25
CA PRO A 166 3.38 0.58 -15.88
C PRO A 166 3.94 -0.21 -17.07
N SER A 167 3.31 -0.08 -18.25
CA SER A 167 3.81 -0.72 -19.48
C SER A 167 5.16 -0.16 -19.91
N VAL A 168 5.35 1.15 -19.80
CA VAL A 168 6.64 1.81 -20.07
C VAL A 168 7.69 1.33 -19.06
N VAL A 169 7.39 1.40 -17.77
CA VAL A 169 8.32 1.01 -16.70
C VAL A 169 8.72 -0.46 -16.85
N GLY A 170 7.75 -1.36 -17.10
CA GLY A 170 8.01 -2.78 -17.33
C GLY A 170 8.90 -3.07 -18.54
N GLY A 171 8.92 -2.19 -19.55
CA GLY A 171 9.86 -2.27 -20.68
C GLY A 171 11.28 -1.81 -20.35
N LEU A 172 11.49 -1.10 -19.25
CA LEU A 172 12.78 -0.51 -18.85
C LEU A 172 13.53 -1.30 -17.78
N VAL A 173 12.85 -2.23 -17.10
CA VAL A 173 13.38 -2.94 -15.93
C VAL A 173 13.25 -4.45 -16.04
N LYS A 174 14.09 -5.17 -15.29
CA LYS A 174 14.05 -6.63 -15.17
C LYS A 174 13.39 -7.12 -13.88
N VAL A 175 12.99 -6.19 -13.00
CA VAL A 175 12.41 -6.49 -11.68
C VAL A 175 10.88 -6.49 -11.76
N PRO A 176 10.17 -7.14 -10.82
CA PRO A 176 8.72 -7.18 -10.84
C PRO A 176 8.10 -5.77 -10.75
N VAL A 177 7.07 -5.54 -11.57
CA VAL A 177 6.30 -4.30 -11.59
C VAL A 177 4.87 -4.60 -11.14
N ILE A 178 4.41 -3.90 -10.12
CA ILE A 178 3.04 -3.98 -9.63
C ILE A 178 2.30 -2.70 -10.03
N ALA A 179 1.38 -2.82 -10.96
CA ALA A 179 0.57 -1.73 -11.47
C ALA A 179 -0.66 -1.50 -10.60
N VAL A 180 -0.86 -0.24 -10.20
CA VAL A 180 -1.99 0.23 -9.41
C VAL A 180 -2.77 1.24 -10.26
N PRO A 181 -3.87 0.82 -10.90
CA PRO A 181 -4.73 1.77 -11.60
C PRO A 181 -5.38 2.69 -10.56
N THR A 182 -5.43 3.99 -10.81
CA THR A 182 -6.17 4.91 -9.96
C THR A 182 -7.49 5.32 -10.60
N SER A 183 -8.43 5.78 -9.78
CA SER A 183 -9.69 6.38 -10.26
C SER A 183 -9.51 7.77 -10.87
N VAL A 184 -8.27 8.28 -10.93
CA VAL A 184 -7.94 9.58 -11.52
C VAL A 184 -8.20 9.57 -13.03
N GLY A 185 -8.86 10.64 -13.48
CA GLY A 185 -9.07 10.95 -14.89
C GLY A 185 -10.48 11.45 -15.15
N TYR A 186 -10.78 11.72 -16.41
CA TYR A 186 -12.04 12.33 -16.83
C TYR A 186 -12.70 11.52 -17.94
N GLY A 187 -14.03 11.61 -18.04
CA GLY A 187 -14.84 11.02 -19.12
C GLY A 187 -14.54 9.55 -19.39
N ALA A 188 -13.67 9.30 -20.37
CA ALA A 188 -13.25 7.98 -20.82
C ALA A 188 -12.41 7.18 -19.82
N SER A 189 -11.96 7.76 -18.69
CA SER A 189 -11.33 6.98 -17.61
C SER A 189 -12.32 6.01 -16.94
N PHE A 190 -13.61 6.36 -16.93
CA PHE A 190 -14.69 5.59 -16.27
C PHE A 190 -14.32 5.17 -14.83
N GLY A 191 -13.83 6.12 -14.03
CA GLY A 191 -13.44 5.86 -12.64
C GLY A 191 -12.25 4.91 -12.51
N GLY A 192 -11.32 4.92 -13.47
CA GLY A 192 -10.13 4.06 -13.48
C GLY A 192 -10.29 2.75 -14.24
N LEU A 193 -11.47 2.44 -14.79
CA LEU A 193 -11.69 1.22 -15.58
C LEU A 193 -10.80 1.21 -16.84
N ALA A 194 -10.62 2.35 -17.51
CA ALA A 194 -9.72 2.43 -18.66
C ALA A 194 -8.28 2.11 -18.27
N ALA A 195 -7.78 2.71 -17.17
CA ALA A 195 -6.45 2.45 -16.66
C ALA A 195 -6.29 0.97 -16.26
N LEU A 196 -7.26 0.38 -15.56
CA LEU A 196 -7.25 -1.03 -15.17
C LEU A 196 -7.15 -1.95 -16.39
N LEU A 197 -8.01 -1.77 -17.40
CA LEU A 197 -8.00 -2.59 -18.60
C LEU A 197 -6.71 -2.40 -19.42
N ALA A 198 -6.19 -1.18 -19.51
CA ALA A 198 -4.92 -0.90 -20.18
C ALA A 198 -3.75 -1.61 -19.49
N MET A 199 -3.68 -1.56 -18.16
CA MET A 199 -2.63 -2.24 -17.38
C MET A 199 -2.73 -3.77 -17.49
N LEU A 200 -3.94 -4.33 -17.47
CA LEU A 200 -4.16 -5.78 -17.63
C LEU A 200 -3.78 -6.28 -19.03
N ASN A 201 -3.97 -5.44 -20.06
CA ASN A 201 -3.61 -5.75 -21.44
C ASN A 201 -2.15 -5.39 -21.78
N SER A 202 -1.33 -5.04 -20.78
CA SER A 202 0.08 -4.72 -21.01
C SER A 202 0.85 -5.91 -21.56
N CYS A 203 1.62 -5.70 -22.62
CA CYS A 203 2.54 -6.70 -23.15
C CYS A 203 3.88 -6.75 -22.40
N ALA A 204 4.13 -5.82 -21.48
CA ALA A 204 5.36 -5.80 -20.70
C ALA A 204 5.36 -6.97 -19.72
N SER A 205 6.33 -7.89 -19.90
CA SER A 205 6.47 -9.06 -19.04
C SER A 205 6.82 -8.64 -17.62
N GLY A 206 6.24 -9.33 -16.62
CA GLY A 206 6.50 -9.04 -15.21
C GLY A 206 5.65 -7.91 -14.61
N VAL A 207 4.71 -7.34 -15.37
CA VAL A 207 3.65 -6.47 -14.85
C VAL A 207 2.53 -7.31 -14.25
N THR A 208 2.20 -7.05 -12.99
CA THR A 208 1.01 -7.61 -12.31
C THR A 208 0.13 -6.47 -11.85
N VAL A 209 -1.19 -6.65 -11.88
CA VAL A 209 -2.15 -5.54 -11.66
C VAL A 209 -2.97 -5.81 -10.41
N VAL A 210 -3.12 -4.80 -9.55
CA VAL A 210 -4.06 -4.83 -8.43
C VAL A 210 -5.33 -4.05 -8.76
N ASN A 211 -6.32 -4.10 -7.86
CA ASN A 211 -7.57 -3.37 -8.06
C ASN A 211 -7.37 -1.84 -8.06
N ILE A 212 -8.38 -1.13 -8.56
CA ILE A 212 -8.39 0.34 -8.63
C ILE A 212 -8.19 0.94 -7.24
N ASP A 213 -7.32 1.95 -7.19
CA ASP A 213 -6.85 2.67 -6.01
C ASP A 213 -6.15 1.81 -4.96
N ASN A 214 -5.91 0.51 -5.17
CA ASN A 214 -5.46 -0.43 -4.13
C ASN A 214 -3.95 -0.36 -3.82
N GLY A 215 -3.50 0.78 -3.29
CA GLY A 215 -2.12 0.99 -2.83
C GLY A 215 -1.69 0.00 -1.74
N PHE A 216 -2.57 -0.31 -0.79
CA PHE A 216 -2.34 -1.34 0.23
C PHE A 216 -2.01 -2.71 -0.39
N GLY A 217 -2.85 -3.20 -1.31
CA GLY A 217 -2.66 -4.51 -1.93
C GLY A 217 -1.37 -4.58 -2.75
N ALA A 218 -1.00 -3.48 -3.41
CA ALA A 218 0.26 -3.39 -4.14
C ALA A 218 1.46 -3.50 -3.21
N ALA A 219 1.44 -2.78 -2.08
CA ALA A 219 2.49 -2.83 -1.08
C ALA A 219 2.59 -4.19 -0.39
N ALA A 220 1.47 -4.85 -0.12
CA ALA A 220 1.47 -6.21 0.43
C ALA A 220 2.09 -7.22 -0.55
N ALA A 221 1.74 -7.14 -1.83
CA ALA A 221 2.35 -7.97 -2.87
C ALA A 221 3.85 -7.68 -3.01
N ALA A 222 4.23 -6.41 -3.06
CA ALA A 222 5.63 -5.99 -3.13
C ALA A 222 6.44 -6.50 -1.95
N SER A 223 5.90 -6.38 -0.73
CA SER A 223 6.55 -6.86 0.49
C SER A 223 6.80 -8.36 0.43
N ARG A 224 5.82 -9.17 -0.01
CA ARG A 224 6.01 -10.62 -0.14
C ARG A 224 7.10 -10.96 -1.13
N ILE A 225 7.11 -10.31 -2.30
CA ILE A 225 8.14 -10.51 -3.32
C ILE A 225 9.53 -10.10 -2.79
N ASN A 226 9.61 -8.99 -2.04
CA ASN A 226 10.87 -8.46 -1.53
C ASN A 226 11.43 -9.23 -0.31
N HIS A 227 10.62 -10.10 0.31
CA HIS A 227 11.01 -10.94 1.46
C HIS A 227 11.09 -12.44 1.13
N THR A 228 10.71 -12.85 -0.09
CA THR A 228 10.83 -14.25 -0.58
C THR A 228 12.04 -14.38 -1.46
#